data_AF-A0A6V8DRA3-F1
#
_entry.id   AF-A0A6V8DRA3-F1
#
_cell.length_a   1.000
_cell.length_b   1.000
_cell.length_c   1.000
_cell.angle_alpha   90.00
_cell.angle_beta   90.00
_cell.angle_gamma   90.00
#
_symmetry.space_group_name_H-M   'P 1'
#
loop_
_entity.id
_entity.type
_entity.pdbx_description
1 polymer ?
#
loop_
_entity_poly.entity_id
_entity_poly.type
_entity_poly.pdbx_seq_one_letter_code
_entity_poly.pdbx_strand_id
1 'polypeptide(L)'
;MSRTDIAEALQHPRRSLGDRHRSQSEKYVSLALDDRGSVVAERAVNLEWGEQSARQAVLYDFTNPKNWLALVRVKVLLGDSDGISSVIEDLFTVLGRKPEHLSQLEGVDFLANGPMLLKASLEADPLDPDKWWGMVSESNDLLDEFSERMGTLDLRDRRANVLFSRRIERIRDSG
;
A
#
# COMPACT_ATOMS: atom_id res chain seq x y z
N MET A 1 5.20 31.27 3.94
CA MET A 1 4.97 29.88 3.52
C MET A 1 3.52 29.76 3.10
N SER A 2 3.26 29.54 1.82
CA SER A 2 1.88 29.45 1.32
C SER A 2 1.33 28.05 1.61
N ARG A 3 0.00 27.90 1.68
CA ARG A 3 -0.67 26.59 1.84
C ARG A 3 -0.26 25.58 0.74
N THR A 4 0.18 26.08 -0.41
CA THR A 4 0.65 25.30 -1.57
C THR A 4 1.98 24.58 -1.30
N ASP A 5 2.91 25.19 -0.55
CA ASP A 5 4.22 24.60 -0.23
C ASP A 5 4.11 23.34 0.65
N ILE A 6 3.15 23.32 1.57
CA ILE A 6 2.91 22.16 2.45
C ILE A 6 2.32 21.01 1.64
N ALA A 7 1.39 21.33 0.73
CA ALA A 7 0.75 20.36 -0.14
C ALA A 7 1.71 19.79 -1.20
N GLU A 8 2.75 20.53 -1.62
CA GLU A 8 3.84 20.06 -2.50
C GLU A 8 4.92 19.28 -1.74
N ALA A 9 5.31 19.73 -0.55
CA ALA A 9 6.26 18.99 0.28
C ALA A 9 5.70 17.63 0.74
N LEU A 10 4.38 17.44 0.72
CA LEU A 10 3.70 16.16 1.00
C LEU A 10 3.68 15.20 -0.21
N GLN A 11 4.17 15.59 -1.40
CA GLN A 11 3.99 14.83 -2.65
C GLN A 11 5.10 13.81 -2.97
N HIS A 12 6.20 13.82 -2.21
CA HIS A 12 7.22 12.79 -2.30
C HIS A 12 7.14 11.84 -1.11
N PRO A 13 7.28 10.51 -1.32
CA PRO A 13 7.35 9.56 -0.22
C PRO A 13 8.39 9.97 0.82
N ARG A 14 7.92 10.32 2.02
CA ARG A 14 8.72 10.73 3.17
C ARG A 14 9.11 9.48 3.95
N ARG A 15 10.04 8.70 3.40
CA ARG A 15 10.46 7.38 3.93
C ARG A 15 10.64 7.37 5.46
N SER A 16 11.42 8.30 6.00
CA SER A 16 11.67 8.37 7.45
C SER A 16 10.44 8.69 8.31
N LEU A 17 9.42 9.35 7.74
CA LEU A 17 8.17 9.65 8.43
C LEU A 17 7.21 8.46 8.34
N GLY A 18 7.12 7.82 7.16
CA GLY A 18 6.39 6.57 6.98
C GLY A 18 6.90 5.46 7.91
N ASP A 19 8.23 5.27 7.99
CA ASP A 19 8.87 4.31 8.89
C ASP A 19 8.58 4.60 10.37
N ARG A 20 8.56 5.88 10.76
CA ARG A 20 8.22 6.29 12.13
C ARG A 20 6.78 5.95 12.49
N HIS A 21 5.84 6.29 11.62
CA HIS A 21 4.43 5.97 11.84
C HIS A 21 4.15 4.47 11.81
N ARG A 22 4.84 3.70 10.95
CA ARG A 22 4.79 2.23 10.98
C ARG A 22 5.29 1.69 12.32
N SER A 23 6.44 2.17 12.79
CA SER A 23 7.00 1.74 14.08
C SER A 23 6.08 2.08 15.25
N GLN A 24 5.40 3.25 15.20
CA GLN A 24 4.38 3.63 16.18
C GLN A 24 3.18 2.68 16.12
N SER A 25 2.70 2.34 14.93
CA SER A 25 1.63 1.37 14.74
C SER A 25 1.98 0.01 15.35
N GLU A 26 3.16 -0.51 15.03
CA GLU A 26 3.65 -1.79 15.55
C GLU A 26 3.75 -1.78 17.09
N LYS A 27 4.17 -0.67 17.68
CA LYS A 27 4.20 -0.49 19.13
C LYS A 27 2.81 -0.54 19.74
N TYR A 28 1.84 0.16 19.17
CA TYR A 28 0.46 0.14 19.67
C TYR A 28 -0.17 -1.25 19.52
N VAL A 29 0.05 -1.93 18.40
CA VAL A 29 -0.36 -3.34 18.23
C VAL A 29 0.26 -4.19 19.32
N SER A 30 1.57 -4.07 19.58
CA SER A 30 2.23 -4.85 20.64
C SER A 30 1.64 -4.58 22.04
N LEU A 31 1.14 -3.37 22.31
CA LEU A 31 0.48 -3.04 23.57
C LEU A 31 -0.95 -3.62 23.67
N ALA A 32 -1.59 -3.89 22.54
CA ALA A 32 -2.93 -4.51 22.49
C ALA A 32 -2.90 -6.03 22.67
N LEU A 33 -1.77 -6.67 22.40
CA LEU A 33 -1.64 -8.14 22.39
C LEU A 33 -1.08 -8.70 23.69
N ASP A 34 -1.42 -9.96 23.98
CA ASP A 34 -0.74 -10.77 24.99
C ASP A 34 0.50 -11.50 24.41
N ASP A 35 1.18 -12.28 25.24
CA ASP A 35 2.37 -13.05 24.84
C ASP A 35 2.08 -14.13 23.78
N ARG A 36 0.80 -14.47 23.56
CA ARG A 36 0.34 -15.41 22.54
C ARG A 36 -0.11 -14.71 21.27
N GLY A 37 -0.02 -13.38 21.20
CA GLY A 37 -0.46 -12.57 20.07
C GLY A 37 -1.97 -12.40 19.98
N SER A 38 -2.72 -12.66 21.06
CA SER A 38 -4.18 -12.47 21.12
C SER A 38 -4.53 -11.08 21.66
N VAL A 39 -5.61 -10.49 21.15
CA VAL A 39 -6.06 -9.16 21.59
C VAL A 39 -6.57 -9.21 23.03
N VAL A 40 -6.02 -8.37 23.88
CA VAL A 40 -6.48 -8.16 25.26
C VAL A 40 -7.59 -7.11 25.24
N ALA A 41 -8.80 -7.48 25.68
CA ALA A 41 -10.00 -6.64 25.57
C ALA A 41 -9.81 -5.25 26.21
N GLU A 42 -9.19 -5.18 27.38
CA GLU A 42 -8.93 -3.93 28.12
C GLU A 42 -7.92 -3.02 27.41
N ARG A 43 -7.15 -3.56 26.46
CA ARG A 43 -6.10 -2.86 25.72
C ARG A 43 -6.48 -2.65 24.25
N ALA A 44 -7.69 -3.03 23.84
CA ALA A 44 -8.16 -2.97 22.46
C ALA A 44 -8.11 -1.55 21.87
N VAL A 45 -8.26 -0.50 22.70
CA VAL A 45 -8.12 0.91 22.29
C VAL A 45 -6.75 1.20 21.64
N ASN A 46 -5.70 0.45 21.98
CA ASN A 46 -4.41 0.61 21.32
C ASN A 46 -4.47 0.22 19.84
N LEU A 47 -5.35 -0.68 19.42
CA LEU A 47 -5.50 -1.01 18.00
C LEU A 47 -6.03 0.17 17.19
N GLU A 48 -6.90 1.01 17.74
CA GLU A 48 -7.38 2.23 17.06
C GLU A 48 -6.24 3.22 16.82
N TRP A 49 -5.37 3.43 17.81
CA TRP A 49 -4.16 4.24 17.66
C TRP A 49 -3.16 3.61 16.69
N GLY A 50 -3.05 2.28 16.71
CA GLY A 50 -2.25 1.51 15.78
C GLY A 50 -2.72 1.67 14.34
N GLU A 51 -4.03 1.68 14.12
CA GLU A 51 -4.65 1.79 12.80
C GLU A 51 -4.48 3.20 12.24
N GLN A 52 -4.72 4.23 13.06
CA GLN A 52 -4.46 5.62 12.68
C GLN A 52 -2.99 5.82 12.30
N SER A 53 -2.07 5.26 13.10
CA SER A 53 -0.63 5.33 12.82
C SER A 53 -0.27 4.58 11.52
N ALA A 54 -0.85 3.41 11.27
CA ALA A 54 -0.60 2.67 10.03
C ALA A 54 -1.13 3.42 8.79
N ARG A 55 -2.30 4.07 8.87
CA ARG A 55 -2.81 4.94 7.80
C ARG A 55 -1.86 6.09 7.51
N GLN A 56 -1.31 6.74 8.55
CA GLN A 56 -0.29 7.78 8.36
C GLN A 56 0.98 7.21 7.72
N ALA A 57 1.39 5.99 8.05
CA ALA A 57 2.55 5.35 7.43
C ALA A 57 2.37 5.20 5.91
N VAL A 58 1.21 4.71 5.45
CA VAL A 58 0.88 4.61 4.03
C VAL A 58 0.77 6.00 3.39
N LEU A 59 0.11 6.96 4.04
CA LEU A 59 -0.02 8.32 3.54
C LEU A 59 1.35 8.96 3.28
N TYR A 60 2.29 8.83 4.21
CA TYR A 60 3.61 9.43 4.09
C TYR A 60 4.56 8.66 3.20
N ASP A 61 4.42 7.34 3.10
CA ASP A 61 5.24 6.51 2.22
C ASP A 61 4.46 5.30 1.71
N PHE A 62 3.62 5.52 0.71
CA PHE A 62 2.90 4.46 0.02
C PHE A 62 3.81 3.58 -0.82
N THR A 63 5.06 3.96 -1.06
CA THR A 63 6.00 3.18 -1.88
C THR A 63 6.69 2.06 -1.10
N ASN A 64 6.53 2.05 0.22
CA ASN A 64 7.05 1.00 1.08
C ASN A 64 5.97 -0.08 1.35
N PRO A 65 6.14 -1.32 0.84
CA PRO A 65 5.15 -2.38 1.01
C PRO A 65 4.87 -2.73 2.47
N LYS A 66 5.84 -2.50 3.38
CA LYS A 66 5.67 -2.76 4.81
C LYS A 66 4.60 -1.88 5.45
N ASN A 67 4.36 -0.69 4.91
CA ASN A 67 3.35 0.23 5.45
C ASN A 67 1.94 -0.30 5.16
N TRP A 68 1.71 -0.83 3.95
CA TRP A 68 0.46 -1.49 3.57
C TRP A 68 0.21 -2.74 4.41
N LEU A 69 1.23 -3.60 4.57
CA LEU A 69 1.14 -4.81 5.37
C LEU A 69 0.83 -4.50 6.84
N ALA A 70 1.41 -3.44 7.41
CA ALA A 70 1.12 -3.00 8.76
C ALA A 70 -0.35 -2.55 8.90
N LEU A 71 -0.88 -1.82 7.92
CA LEU A 71 -2.28 -1.38 7.93
C LEU A 71 -3.25 -2.56 7.88
N VAL A 72 -3.06 -3.50 6.96
CA VAL A 72 -3.90 -4.71 6.89
C VAL A 72 -3.78 -5.54 8.16
N ARG A 73 -2.58 -5.69 8.73
CA ARG A 73 -2.40 -6.42 10.00
C ARG A 73 -3.25 -5.82 11.13
N VAL A 74 -3.25 -4.49 11.29
CA VAL A 74 -4.06 -3.86 12.34
C VAL A 74 -5.55 -4.07 12.07
N LYS A 75 -5.99 -3.96 10.81
CA LYS A 75 -7.39 -4.15 10.44
C LYS A 75 -7.89 -5.57 10.68
N VAL A 76 -7.05 -6.59 10.44
CA VAL A 76 -7.35 -7.98 10.82
C VAL A 76 -7.58 -8.09 12.32
N LEU A 77 -6.72 -7.50 13.14
CA LEU A 77 -6.86 -7.51 14.61
C LEU A 77 -8.12 -6.77 15.09
N LEU A 78 -8.58 -5.77 14.33
CA LEU A 78 -9.83 -5.05 14.58
C LEU A 78 -11.07 -5.79 14.06
N GLY A 79 -10.92 -6.88 13.30
CA GLY A 79 -12.05 -7.52 12.60
C GLY A 79 -12.64 -6.67 11.47
N ASP A 80 -11.89 -5.69 10.96
CA ASP A 80 -12.34 -4.72 9.95
C ASP A 80 -12.19 -5.28 8.53
N SER A 81 -13.08 -6.19 8.14
CA SER A 81 -13.09 -6.83 6.80
C SER A 81 -13.24 -5.80 5.68
N ASP A 82 -14.19 -4.87 5.80
CA ASP A 82 -14.47 -3.85 4.79
C ASP A 82 -13.26 -2.93 4.61
N GLY A 83 -12.61 -2.53 5.71
CA GLY A 83 -11.40 -1.73 5.66
C GLY A 83 -10.22 -2.47 5.02
N ILE A 84 -10.13 -3.80 5.11
CA ILE A 84 -9.11 -4.58 4.39
C ILE A 84 -9.39 -4.53 2.89
N SER A 85 -10.66 -4.71 2.47
CA SER A 85 -11.08 -4.56 1.07
C SER A 85 -10.67 -3.19 0.53
N SER A 86 -11.03 -2.12 1.24
CA SER A 86 -10.71 -0.75 0.85
C SER A 86 -9.20 -0.50 0.71
N VAL A 87 -8.36 -1.14 1.55
CA VAL A 87 -6.90 -1.00 1.44
C VAL A 87 -6.35 -1.72 0.20
N ILE A 88 -6.92 -2.87 -0.16
CA ILE A 88 -6.51 -3.61 -1.36
C ILE A 88 -6.97 -2.87 -2.62
N GLU A 89 -8.20 -2.35 -2.63
CA GLU A 89 -8.74 -1.49 -3.68
C GLU A 89 -7.87 -0.24 -3.89
N ASP A 90 -7.46 0.40 -2.79
CA ASP A 90 -6.58 1.56 -2.82
C ASP A 90 -5.21 1.22 -3.42
N LEU A 91 -4.60 0.09 -3.01
CA LEU A 91 -3.36 -0.38 -3.62
C LEU A 91 -3.52 -0.62 -5.13
N PHE A 92 -4.61 -1.26 -5.55
CA PHE A 92 -4.86 -1.55 -6.96
C PHE A 92 -5.04 -0.28 -7.79
N THR A 93 -5.69 0.72 -7.22
CA THR A 93 -5.78 2.06 -7.81
C THR A 93 -4.39 2.66 -8.01
N VAL A 94 -3.51 2.60 -7.00
CA VAL A 94 -2.12 3.09 -7.12
C VAL A 94 -1.32 2.32 -8.19
N LEU A 95 -1.55 1.01 -8.32
CA LEU A 95 -0.90 0.15 -9.33
C LEU A 95 -1.50 0.29 -10.74
N GLY A 96 -2.52 1.13 -10.93
CA GLY A 96 -3.21 1.31 -12.21
C GLY A 96 -3.94 0.05 -12.67
N ARG A 97 -4.42 -0.80 -11.74
CA ARG A 97 -5.19 -2.00 -12.07
C ARG A 97 -6.65 -1.64 -12.34
N LYS A 98 -7.27 -2.37 -13.26
CA LYS A 98 -8.66 -2.11 -13.69
C LYS A 98 -9.66 -2.40 -12.57
N PRO A 99 -10.75 -1.61 -12.45
CA PRO A 99 -11.84 -1.87 -11.51
C PRO A 99 -12.48 -3.27 -11.66
N GLU A 100 -12.43 -3.86 -12.85
CA GLU A 100 -12.90 -5.22 -13.15
C GLU A 100 -12.15 -6.30 -12.37
N HIS A 101 -10.92 -6.03 -11.90
CA HIS A 101 -10.20 -6.94 -11.00
C HIS A 101 -10.73 -6.87 -9.56
N LEU A 102 -11.48 -5.82 -9.21
CA LEU A 102 -12.12 -5.69 -7.89
C LEU A 102 -13.42 -6.49 -7.81
N SER A 103 -14.16 -6.64 -8.93
CA SER A 103 -15.34 -7.51 -8.95
C SER A 103 -14.99 -8.99 -8.76
N GLN A 104 -13.75 -9.39 -9.07
CA GLN A 104 -13.24 -10.73 -8.75
C GLN A 104 -13.07 -10.97 -7.24
N LEU A 105 -13.15 -9.90 -6.42
CA LEU A 105 -13.06 -9.97 -4.97
C LEU A 105 -14.42 -10.12 -4.29
N GLU A 106 -15.53 -10.14 -5.05
CA GLU A 106 -16.87 -10.37 -4.49
C GLU A 106 -16.94 -11.73 -3.77
N GLY A 107 -17.39 -11.71 -2.52
CA GLY A 107 -17.53 -12.93 -1.70
C GLY A 107 -16.21 -13.44 -1.10
N VAL A 108 -15.09 -12.74 -1.26
CA VAL A 108 -13.83 -13.06 -0.58
C VAL A 108 -13.94 -12.73 0.90
N ASP A 109 -13.58 -13.70 1.76
CA ASP A 109 -13.33 -13.43 3.18
C ASP A 109 -11.98 -12.70 3.33
N PHE A 110 -12.04 -11.37 3.46
CA PHE A 110 -10.86 -10.52 3.59
C PHE A 110 -10.17 -10.63 4.95
N LEU A 111 -10.85 -11.08 6.01
CA LEU A 111 -10.20 -11.33 7.29
C LEU A 111 -9.27 -12.53 7.19
N ALA A 112 -9.71 -13.58 6.51
CA ALA A 112 -8.90 -14.78 6.28
C ALA A 112 -7.84 -14.59 5.19
N ASN A 113 -8.21 -13.98 4.05
CA ASN A 113 -7.40 -14.01 2.83
C ASN A 113 -6.72 -12.67 2.51
N GLY A 114 -7.21 -11.55 3.05
CA GLY A 114 -6.73 -10.21 2.72
C GLY A 114 -5.22 -10.01 2.92
N PRO A 115 -4.60 -10.47 4.03
CA PRO A 115 -3.15 -10.37 4.20
C PRO A 115 -2.35 -11.10 3.12
N MET A 116 -2.81 -12.29 2.73
CA MET A 116 -2.16 -13.09 1.68
C MET A 116 -2.35 -12.46 0.31
N LEU A 117 -3.57 -11.99 0.01
CA LEU A 117 -3.90 -11.31 -1.24
C LEU A 117 -3.07 -10.03 -1.42
N LEU A 118 -2.98 -9.19 -0.37
CA LEU A 118 -2.16 -8.00 -0.38
C LEU A 118 -0.68 -8.34 -0.64
N LYS A 119 -0.15 -9.32 0.09
CA LYS A 119 1.24 -9.75 -0.06
C LYS A 119 1.53 -10.26 -1.47
N ALA A 120 0.68 -11.15 -2.00
CA ALA A 120 0.83 -11.70 -3.35
C ALA A 120 0.75 -10.59 -4.41
N SER A 121 -0.12 -9.60 -4.22
CA SER A 121 -0.23 -8.46 -5.13
C SER A 121 1.04 -7.59 -5.15
N LEU A 122 1.63 -7.33 -3.98
CA LEU A 122 2.88 -6.59 -3.84
C LEU A 122 4.11 -7.35 -4.37
N GLU A 123 4.06 -8.69 -4.33
CA GLU A 123 5.10 -9.55 -4.92
C GLU A 123 4.98 -9.62 -6.44
N ALA A 124 3.76 -9.70 -6.97
CA ALA A 124 3.50 -9.74 -8.41
C ALA A 124 3.74 -8.39 -9.11
N ASP A 125 3.54 -7.27 -8.39
CA ASP A 125 3.67 -5.92 -8.95
C ASP A 125 4.31 -4.96 -7.92
N PRO A 126 5.65 -5.02 -7.76
CA PRO A 126 6.34 -4.29 -6.70
C PRO A 126 6.22 -2.76 -6.83
N LEU A 127 5.99 -2.10 -5.71
CA LEU A 127 5.99 -0.63 -5.60
C LEU A 127 7.38 -0.01 -5.78
N ASP A 128 8.43 -0.82 -5.62
CA ASP A 128 9.82 -0.43 -5.84
C ASP A 128 10.15 -0.53 -7.35
N PRO A 129 10.53 0.59 -8.01
CA PRO A 129 10.80 0.59 -9.45
C PRO A 129 11.95 -0.33 -9.88
N ASP A 130 12.97 -0.52 -9.04
CA ASP A 130 14.10 -1.40 -9.38
C ASP A 130 13.70 -2.85 -9.32
N LYS A 131 12.93 -3.24 -8.28
CA LYS A 131 12.37 -4.60 -8.19
C LYS A 131 11.39 -4.88 -9.32
N TRP A 132 10.52 -3.92 -9.62
CA TRP A 132 9.59 -4.02 -10.73
C TRP A 132 10.33 -4.20 -12.05
N TRP A 133 11.34 -3.38 -12.32
CA TRP A 133 12.13 -3.46 -13.56
C TRP A 133 12.80 -4.82 -13.72
N GLY A 134 13.40 -5.36 -12.67
CA GLY A 134 14.01 -6.69 -12.69
C GLY A 134 13.02 -7.84 -12.98
N MET A 135 11.72 -7.61 -12.87
CA MET A 135 10.68 -8.59 -13.25
C MET A 135 10.19 -8.41 -14.70
N VAL A 136 10.12 -7.17 -15.19
CA VAL A 136 9.49 -6.88 -16.49
C VAL A 136 10.48 -6.70 -17.64
N SER A 137 11.76 -6.42 -17.37
CA SER A 137 12.74 -6.00 -18.38
C SER A 137 12.98 -7.02 -19.49
N GLU A 138 12.72 -8.31 -19.24
CA GLU A 138 12.93 -9.40 -20.20
C GLU A 138 11.63 -9.85 -20.88
N SER A 139 10.49 -9.21 -20.59
CA SER A 139 9.18 -9.61 -21.11
C SER A 139 8.47 -8.45 -21.82
N ASN A 140 8.38 -8.55 -23.16
CA ASN A 140 7.63 -7.58 -23.96
C ASN A 140 6.16 -7.54 -23.57
N ASP A 141 5.54 -8.69 -23.25
CA ASP A 141 4.14 -8.76 -22.84
C ASP A 141 3.88 -7.95 -21.56
N LEU A 142 4.80 -7.99 -20.59
CA LEU A 142 4.69 -7.22 -19.34
C LEU A 142 4.94 -5.72 -19.55
N LEU A 143 5.77 -5.36 -20.53
CA LEU A 143 5.97 -3.97 -20.94
C LEU A 143 4.75 -3.41 -21.68
N ASP A 144 4.13 -4.22 -22.53
CA ASP A 144 2.87 -3.87 -23.20
C ASP A 144 1.74 -3.70 -22.18
N GLU A 145 1.61 -4.60 -21.20
CA GLU A 145 0.65 -4.45 -20.09
C GLU A 145 0.90 -3.15 -19.30
N PHE A 146 2.16 -2.81 -19.04
CA PHE A 146 2.51 -1.54 -18.39
C PHE A 146 2.09 -0.33 -19.24
N SER A 147 2.31 -0.38 -20.56
CA SER A 147 1.90 0.65 -21.51
C SER A 147 0.37 0.81 -21.57
N GLU A 148 -0.37 -0.29 -21.56
CA GLU A 148 -1.84 -0.27 -21.49
C GLU A 148 -2.35 0.36 -20.19
N ARG A 149 -1.73 0.02 -19.04
CA ARG A 149 -2.08 0.62 -17.75
C ARG A 149 -1.80 2.12 -17.72
N MET A 150 -0.71 2.57 -18.33
CA MET A 150 -0.42 4.00 -18.50
C MET A 150 -1.53 4.73 -19.26
N GLY A 151 -2.13 4.09 -20.27
CA GLY A 151 -3.23 4.66 -21.05
C GLY A 151 -4.56 4.80 -20.28
N THR A 152 -4.72 4.09 -19.16
CA THR A 152 -5.95 4.06 -18.34
C THR A 152 -5.76 4.64 -16.94
N LEU A 153 -4.57 5.16 -16.64
CA LEU A 153 -4.19 5.67 -15.32
C LEU A 153 -5.04 6.89 -14.93
N ASP A 154 -5.62 6.89 -13.72
CA ASP A 154 -6.24 8.10 -13.18
C ASP A 154 -5.16 9.09 -12.74
N LEU A 155 -4.87 10.04 -13.61
CA LEU A 155 -3.85 11.08 -13.36
C LEU A 155 -4.19 12.02 -12.20
N ARG A 156 -5.39 11.92 -11.61
CA ARG A 156 -5.74 12.67 -10.39
C ARG A 156 -5.15 12.01 -9.14
N ASP A 157 -4.89 10.70 -9.16
CA ASP A 157 -4.16 10.03 -8.09
C ASP A 157 -2.65 10.31 -8.24
N ARG A 158 -2.16 11.21 -7.39
CA ARG A 158 -0.74 11.59 -7.37
C ARG A 158 0.18 10.42 -7.04
N ARG A 159 -0.28 9.42 -6.28
CA ARG A 159 0.52 8.25 -5.92
C ARG A 159 0.76 7.37 -7.15
N ALA A 160 -0.29 7.15 -7.93
CA ALA A 160 -0.20 6.46 -9.20
C ALA A 160 0.76 7.19 -10.16
N ASN A 161 0.62 8.52 -10.30
CA ASN A 161 1.54 9.33 -11.10
C ASN A 161 3.01 9.18 -10.67
N VAL A 162 3.30 9.28 -9.37
CA VAL A 162 4.66 9.16 -8.84
C VAL A 162 5.23 7.77 -9.11
N LEU A 163 4.43 6.71 -8.90
CA LEU A 163 4.87 5.33 -9.11
C LEU A 163 5.22 5.09 -10.58
N PHE A 164 4.30 5.42 -11.49
CA PHE A 164 4.49 5.20 -12.92
C PHE A 164 5.59 6.09 -13.51
N SER A 165 5.71 7.34 -13.05
CA SER A 165 6.80 8.23 -13.51
C SER A 165 8.18 7.65 -13.16
N ARG A 166 8.34 7.08 -11.96
CA ARG A 166 9.59 6.43 -11.55
C ARG A 166 9.88 5.16 -12.35
N ARG A 167 8.83 4.41 -12.73
CA ARG A 167 8.97 3.24 -13.61
C ARG A 167 9.45 3.67 -15.00
N ILE A 168 8.88 4.72 -15.57
CA ILE A 168 9.31 5.29 -16.87
C ILE A 168 10.76 5.78 -16.79
N GLU A 169 11.13 6.48 -15.73
CA GLU A 169 12.51 6.91 -15.49
C GLU A 169 13.46 5.69 -15.47
N ARG A 170 13.08 4.61 -14.80
CA ARG A 170 13.88 3.39 -14.75
C ARG A 170 14.03 2.71 -16.11
N ILE A 171 12.97 2.68 -16.92
CA ILE A 171 13.01 2.18 -18.30
C ILE A 171 13.99 3.01 -19.12
N ARG A 172 13.84 4.35 -19.08
CA ARG A 172 14.71 5.28 -19.81
C ARG A 172 16.18 5.12 -19.44
N ASP A 173 16.48 4.96 -18.17
CA ASP A 173 17.86 4.85 -17.68
C ASP A 173 18.48 3.47 -17.96
N SER A 174 17.69 2.49 -18.43
CA SER A 174 18.15 1.12 -18.76
C SER A 174 18.24 0.84 -20.26
N GLY A 175 17.71 1.74 -21.11
CA GLY A 175 17.74 1.65 -22.58
C GLY A 175 18.74 2.62 -23.19
#